data_AF-A0A1I3UTJ4-F1
#
_entry.id   AF-A0A1I3UTJ4-F1
#
_cell.length_a   1.000
_cell.length_b   1.000
_cell.length_c   1.000
_cell.angle_alpha   90.00
_cell.angle_beta   90.00
_cell.angle_gamma   90.00
#
_symmetry.space_group_name_H-M   'P 1'
#
loop_
_entity.id
_entity.type
_entity.pdbx_description
1 polymer ?
#
loop_
_entity_poly.entity_id
_entity_poly.type
_entity_poly.pdbx_seq_one_letter_code
_entity_poly.pdbx_strand_id
1 'polypeptide(L)'
;MRLGRLKDIIGFSLVGLHLLAIGLCFWLLKPRLTPEDFHLTVLILTPITAIFALAYVREVARVMLVGTTDEIDQKLVATRFSTLSIMFTLAFSLAVLYTIWDYARGNAQSADDLKISLSTIETALGAFLGLIVETLFGKVSPLPQKPETPLQAEA
;
A
#
# COMPACT_ATOMS: atom_id res chain seq x y z
N MET A 1 -7.15 18.14 7.16
CA MET A 1 -7.85 17.27 6.18
C MET A 1 -8.61 16.19 6.95
N ARG A 2 -9.76 15.71 6.48
CA ARG A 2 -10.46 14.59 7.15
C ARG A 2 -9.70 13.27 6.92
N LEU A 3 -9.70 12.39 7.91
CA LEU A 3 -8.99 11.12 7.87
C LEU A 3 -9.49 10.23 6.71
N GLY A 4 -10.79 10.11 6.51
CA GLY A 4 -11.35 9.32 5.40
C GLY A 4 -10.82 9.76 4.04
N ARG A 5 -10.80 11.08 3.79
CA ARG A 5 -10.26 11.64 2.54
C ARG A 5 -8.76 11.37 2.37
N LEU A 6 -7.99 11.35 3.45
CA LEU A 6 -6.56 10.99 3.39
C LEU A 6 -6.37 9.52 3.02
N LYS A 7 -7.15 8.62 3.62
CA LYS A 7 -7.16 7.19 3.29
C LYS A 7 -7.55 6.97 1.82
N ASP A 8 -8.57 7.67 1.34
CA ASP A 8 -9.02 7.55 -0.06
C ASP A 8 -7.94 7.99 -1.03
N ILE A 9 -7.31 9.15 -0.79
CA ILE A 9 -6.25 9.67 -1.66
C ILE A 9 -5.06 8.70 -1.68
N ILE A 10 -4.59 8.26 -0.51
CA ILE A 10 -3.44 7.35 -0.41
C ILE A 10 -3.77 5.99 -1.02
N GLY A 11 -4.90 5.40 -0.66
CA GLY A 11 -5.33 4.09 -1.12
C GLY A 11 -5.55 4.05 -2.63
N PHE A 12 -6.28 5.03 -3.17
CA PHE A 12 -6.50 5.13 -4.61
C PHE A 12 -5.20 5.37 -5.37
N SER A 13 -4.33 6.26 -4.88
CA SER A 13 -3.05 6.54 -5.53
C SER A 13 -2.13 5.31 -5.52
N LEU A 14 -2.00 4.62 -4.39
CA LEU A 14 -1.19 3.40 -4.29
C LEU A 14 -1.70 2.32 -5.23
N VAL A 15 -2.98 1.96 -5.11
CA VAL A 15 -3.55 0.87 -5.93
C VAL A 15 -3.48 1.22 -7.41
N GLY A 16 -3.86 2.45 -7.79
CA GLY A 16 -3.82 2.89 -9.17
C GLY A 16 -2.41 2.89 -9.76
N LEU A 17 -1.42 3.43 -9.04
CA LEU A 17 -0.04 3.51 -9.52
C LEU A 17 0.65 2.14 -9.55
N HIS A 18 0.36 1.24 -8.60
CA HIS A 18 0.89 -0.13 -8.63
C HIS A 18 0.27 -0.98 -9.73
N LEU A 19 -1.04 -0.86 -9.99
CA LEU A 19 -1.67 -1.50 -11.15
C LEU A 19 -1.08 -0.99 -12.46
N LEU A 20 -0.83 0.33 -12.54
CA LEU A 20 -0.12 0.93 -13.67
C LEU A 20 1.31 0.36 -13.79
N ALA A 21 2.05 0.25 -12.70
CA ALA A 21 3.40 -0.32 -12.69
C ALA A 21 3.41 -1.76 -13.21
N ILE A 22 2.50 -2.60 -12.74
CA ILE A 22 2.33 -3.98 -13.25
C ILE A 22 2.00 -3.94 -14.74
N GLY A 23 1.06 -3.11 -15.17
CA GLY A 23 0.73 -2.94 -16.59
C GLY A 23 1.94 -2.54 -17.44
N LEU A 24 2.77 -1.62 -16.94
CA LEU A 24 4.02 -1.21 -17.59
C LEU A 24 5.05 -2.34 -17.63
N CYS A 25 5.13 -3.19 -16.61
CA CYS A 25 5.99 -4.38 -16.67
C CYS A 25 5.60 -5.26 -17.87
N PHE A 26 4.31 -5.57 -18.05
CA PHE A 26 3.85 -6.39 -19.17
C PHE A 26 4.10 -5.74 -20.53
N TRP A 27 3.98 -4.42 -20.62
CA TRP A 27 4.11 -3.71 -21.89
C TRP A 27 5.57 -3.39 -22.27
N LEU A 28 6.37 -2.95 -21.30
CA LEU A 28 7.73 -2.43 -21.52
C LEU A 28 8.83 -3.44 -21.18
N LEU A 29 8.64 -4.30 -20.18
CA LEU A 29 9.68 -5.20 -19.69
C LEU A 29 9.60 -6.59 -20.31
N LYS A 30 8.40 -7.12 -20.55
CA LYS A 30 8.20 -8.47 -21.12
C LYS A 30 9.00 -8.73 -22.41
N PRO A 31 9.13 -7.79 -23.36
CA PRO A 31 9.94 -8.01 -24.56
C PRO A 31 11.46 -7.93 -24.34
N ARG A 32 11.91 -7.41 -23.20
CA ARG A 32 13.32 -7.09 -22.90
C ARG A 32 13.95 -8.04 -21.89
N LEU A 33 13.16 -8.56 -20.97
CA LEU A 33 13.59 -9.49 -19.94
C LEU A 33 13.47 -10.93 -20.39
N THR A 34 14.30 -11.80 -19.82
CA THR A 34 14.06 -13.24 -19.89
C THR A 34 12.74 -13.57 -19.18
N PRO A 35 12.06 -14.68 -19.53
CA PRO A 35 10.82 -15.07 -18.85
C PRO A 35 10.97 -15.21 -17.33
N GLU A 36 12.14 -15.70 -16.87
CA GLU A 36 12.47 -15.85 -15.46
C GLU A 36 12.62 -14.48 -14.77
N ASP A 37 13.42 -13.58 -15.34
CA ASP A 37 13.62 -12.23 -14.79
C ASP A 37 12.32 -11.42 -14.76
N PHE A 38 11.49 -11.57 -15.79
CA PHE A 38 10.18 -10.95 -15.85
C PHE A 38 9.29 -11.44 -14.70
N HIS A 39 9.23 -12.76 -14.49
CA HIS A 39 8.43 -13.36 -13.42
C HIS A 39 8.90 -12.88 -12.05
N LEU A 40 10.22 -12.88 -11.80
CA LEU A 40 10.80 -12.38 -10.55
C LEU A 40 10.48 -10.90 -10.32
N THR A 41 10.57 -10.08 -11.37
CA THR A 41 10.24 -8.65 -11.30
C THR A 41 8.79 -8.41 -10.91
N VAL A 42 7.85 -9.17 -11.49
CA VAL A 42 6.43 -9.09 -11.12
C VAL A 42 6.20 -9.58 -9.69
N LEU A 43 6.88 -10.66 -9.27
CA LEU A 43 6.80 -11.17 -7.89
C LEU A 43 7.33 -10.18 -6.86
N ILE A 44 8.31 -9.33 -7.20
CA ILE A 44 8.80 -8.28 -6.29
C ILE A 44 7.70 -7.24 -6.03
N LEU A 45 6.94 -6.84 -7.05
CA LEU A 45 5.89 -5.81 -6.93
C LEU A 45 4.57 -6.33 -6.34
N THR A 46 4.33 -7.64 -6.39
CA THR A 46 3.03 -8.22 -6.07
C THR A 46 2.64 -8.14 -4.59
N PRO A 47 3.50 -8.45 -3.59
CA PRO A 47 3.10 -8.52 -2.18
C PRO A 47 2.53 -7.21 -1.63
N ILE A 48 3.21 -6.10 -1.88
CA ILE A 48 2.77 -4.76 -1.50
C ILE A 48 1.48 -4.42 -2.23
N THR A 49 1.43 -4.59 -3.55
CA THR A 49 0.20 -4.38 -4.33
C THR A 49 -0.99 -5.13 -3.73
N ALA A 50 -0.82 -6.41 -3.38
CA ALA A 50 -1.87 -7.25 -2.81
C ALA A 50 -2.33 -6.76 -1.44
N ILE A 51 -1.39 -6.41 -0.55
CA ILE A 51 -1.70 -5.87 0.78
C ILE A 51 -2.49 -4.56 0.66
N PHE A 52 -2.08 -3.64 -0.23
CA PHE A 52 -2.76 -2.36 -0.40
C PHE A 52 -4.11 -2.48 -1.08
N ALA A 53 -4.19 -3.28 -2.14
CA ALA A 53 -5.45 -3.56 -2.80
C ALA A 53 -6.46 -4.16 -1.80
N LEU A 54 -6.03 -5.12 -0.97
CA LEU A 54 -6.90 -5.73 0.03
C LEU A 54 -7.34 -4.72 1.10
N ALA A 55 -6.41 -3.95 1.66
CA ALA A 55 -6.73 -2.95 2.68
C ALA A 55 -7.70 -1.87 2.15
N TYR A 56 -7.47 -1.39 0.93
CA TYR A 56 -8.31 -0.38 0.29
C TYR A 56 -9.67 -0.95 -0.09
N VAL A 57 -9.74 -2.11 -0.74
CA VAL A 57 -11.00 -2.78 -1.07
C VAL A 57 -11.82 -3.05 0.18
N ARG A 58 -11.19 -3.46 1.28
CA ARG A 58 -11.87 -3.64 2.57
C ARG A 58 -12.48 -2.34 3.09
N GLU A 59 -11.75 -1.22 3.00
CA GLU A 59 -12.27 0.08 3.44
C GLU A 59 -13.41 0.57 2.54
N VAL A 60 -13.26 0.46 1.21
CA VAL A 60 -14.32 0.80 0.24
C VAL A 60 -15.57 -0.06 0.47
N ALA A 61 -15.39 -1.37 0.66
CA ALA A 61 -16.50 -2.29 0.95
C ALA A 61 -17.19 -1.94 2.26
N ARG A 62 -16.44 -1.56 3.30
CA ARG A 62 -17.01 -1.09 4.58
C ARG A 62 -17.89 0.15 4.38
N VAL A 63 -17.39 1.16 3.66
CA VAL A 63 -18.13 2.41 3.40
C VAL A 63 -19.39 2.13 2.56
N MET A 64 -19.28 1.29 1.52
CA MET A 64 -20.38 0.98 0.60
C MET A 64 -21.47 0.09 1.22
N LEU A 65 -21.09 -0.90 2.04
CA LEU A 65 -22.03 -1.89 2.59
C LEU A 65 -22.66 -1.45 3.91
N VAL A 66 -21.93 -0.72 4.76
CA VAL A 66 -22.42 -0.32 6.08
C VAL A 66 -23.03 1.09 6.05
N GLY A 67 -22.67 1.92 5.04
CA GLY A 67 -23.26 3.24 4.83
C GLY A 67 -22.91 4.30 5.90
N THR A 68 -22.17 3.93 6.94
CA THR A 68 -21.74 4.83 8.01
C THR A 68 -20.30 5.26 7.78
N THR A 69 -20.08 6.56 7.56
CA THR A 69 -18.79 7.18 7.83
C THR A 69 -18.68 7.27 9.34
N ASP A 70 -17.88 6.41 9.95
CA ASP A 70 -17.69 6.43 11.40
C ASP A 70 -17.16 7.80 11.83
N GLU A 71 -17.47 8.24 13.06
CA GLU A 71 -16.93 9.49 13.64
C GLU A 71 -15.38 9.56 13.53
N ILE A 72 -14.73 8.39 13.48
CA ILE A 72 -13.29 8.24 13.27
C ILE A 72 -12.85 8.83 11.92
N ASP A 73 -13.59 8.66 10.84
CA ASP A 73 -13.22 9.17 9.51
C ASP A 73 -13.43 10.68 9.39
N GLN A 74 -14.26 11.26 10.27
CA GLN A 74 -14.46 12.71 10.37
C GLN A 74 -13.34 13.39 11.18
N LYS A 75 -12.51 12.64 11.90
CA LYS A 75 -11.39 13.21 12.67
C LYS A 75 -10.46 14.01 11.75
N LEU A 76 -10.07 15.19 12.24
CA LEU A 76 -9.12 16.04 11.55
C LEU A 76 -7.70 15.50 11.77
N VAL A 77 -7.02 15.29 10.66
CA VAL A 77 -5.60 14.92 10.65
C VAL A 77 -4.77 16.19 10.50
N ALA A 78 -3.66 16.25 11.23
CA ALA A 78 -2.69 17.35 11.14
C ALA A 78 -2.21 17.50 9.69
N THR A 79 -2.25 18.72 9.16
CA THR A 79 -1.90 19.00 7.76
C THR A 79 -0.48 18.53 7.43
N ARG A 80 0.48 18.74 8.34
CA ARG A 80 1.87 18.28 8.16
C ARG A 80 1.96 16.78 7.95
N PHE A 81 1.23 16.00 8.75
CA PHE A 81 1.18 14.55 8.60
C PHE A 81 0.54 14.16 7.27
N SER A 82 -0.62 14.73 6.94
CA SER A 82 -1.30 14.48 5.67
C SER A 82 -0.41 14.74 4.45
N THR A 83 0.29 15.88 4.43
CA THR A 83 1.20 16.25 3.34
C THR A 83 2.38 15.28 3.27
N LEU A 84 2.98 14.93 4.41
CA LEU A 84 4.10 13.99 4.47
C LEU A 84 3.67 12.62 3.91
N SER A 85 2.54 12.07 4.39
CA SER A 85 2.02 10.78 3.94
C SER A 85 1.78 10.76 2.43
N ILE A 86 1.09 11.78 1.89
CA ILE A 86 0.82 11.87 0.45
C ILE A 86 2.11 11.99 -0.35
N MET A 87 3.04 12.87 0.05
CA MET A 87 4.29 13.07 -0.69
C MET A 87 5.11 11.79 -0.76
N PHE A 88 5.33 11.10 0.36
CA PHE A 88 6.13 9.87 0.36
C PHE A 88 5.45 8.76 -0.41
N THR A 89 4.13 8.58 -0.25
CA THR A 89 3.36 7.63 -1.06
C THR A 89 3.58 7.88 -2.55
N LEU A 90 3.40 9.12 -3.01
CA LEU A 90 3.60 9.46 -4.41
C LEU A 90 5.06 9.31 -4.82
N ALA A 91 6.02 9.72 -3.99
CA ALA A 91 7.44 9.63 -4.31
C ALA A 91 7.89 8.18 -4.53
N PHE A 92 7.50 7.25 -3.65
CA PHE A 92 7.84 5.83 -3.81
C PHE A 92 7.13 5.20 -5.01
N SER A 93 5.83 5.46 -5.20
CA SER A 93 5.10 4.94 -6.36
C SER A 93 5.67 5.46 -7.68
N LEU A 94 6.02 6.75 -7.74
CA LEU A 94 6.68 7.33 -8.92
C LEU A 94 8.09 6.79 -9.11
N ALA A 95 8.83 6.49 -8.03
CA ALA A 95 10.13 5.85 -8.12
C ALA A 95 10.04 4.46 -8.76
N VAL A 96 9.05 3.64 -8.39
CA VAL A 96 8.79 2.34 -9.06
C VAL A 96 8.54 2.53 -10.56
N LEU A 97 7.65 3.45 -10.93
CA LEU A 97 7.34 3.72 -12.34
C LEU A 97 8.56 4.25 -13.10
N TYR A 98 9.33 5.13 -12.48
CA TYR A 98 10.56 5.67 -13.04
C TYR A 98 11.60 4.57 -13.28
N THR A 99 11.82 3.68 -12.30
CA THR A 99 12.76 2.56 -12.44
C THR A 99 12.37 1.61 -13.58
N ILE A 100 11.08 1.28 -13.73
CA ILE A 100 10.59 0.47 -14.86
C ILE A 100 10.83 1.18 -16.19
N TRP A 101 10.54 2.48 -16.26
CA TRP A 101 10.69 3.29 -17.46
C TRP A 101 12.15 3.52 -17.86
N ASP A 102 13.02 3.78 -16.89
CA ASP A 102 14.46 4.00 -17.08
C ASP A 102 15.13 2.74 -17.62
N TYR A 103 14.82 1.57 -17.04
CA TYR A 103 15.25 0.29 -17.58
C TYR A 103 14.74 0.08 -19.02
N ALA A 104 13.46 0.38 -19.27
CA ALA A 104 12.87 0.25 -20.60
C ALA A 104 13.56 1.15 -21.65
N ARG A 105 14.20 2.25 -21.26
CA ARG A 105 14.97 3.10 -22.18
C ARG A 105 16.36 2.58 -22.51
N GLY A 106 16.80 1.49 -21.88
CA GLY A 106 18.11 0.90 -22.13
C GLY A 106 19.25 1.72 -21.53
N ASN A 107 18.98 2.53 -20.50
CA ASN A 107 20.01 3.21 -19.72
C ASN A 107 20.79 2.18 -18.89
N ALA A 108 21.69 1.44 -19.53
CA ALA A 108 22.79 0.61 -18.98
C ALA A 108 22.52 -0.21 -17.69
N GLN A 109 21.27 -0.55 -17.36
CA GLN A 109 20.91 -1.36 -16.19
C GLN A 109 20.75 -2.82 -16.58
N SER A 110 21.40 -3.70 -15.81
CA SER A 110 21.15 -5.15 -15.91
C SER A 110 19.76 -5.48 -15.36
N ALA A 111 19.22 -6.66 -15.70
CA ALA A 111 17.98 -7.14 -15.11
C ALA A 111 18.11 -7.28 -13.58
N ASP A 112 19.31 -7.59 -13.09
CA ASP A 112 19.59 -7.68 -11.66
C ASP A 112 19.54 -6.31 -10.97
N ASP A 113 20.09 -5.26 -11.58
CA ASP A 113 20.02 -3.90 -11.05
C ASP A 113 18.57 -3.40 -10.94
N LEU A 114 17.75 -3.73 -11.94
CA LEU A 114 16.31 -3.46 -11.93
C LEU A 114 15.63 -4.14 -10.74
N LYS A 115 15.85 -5.45 -10.57
CA LYS A 115 15.26 -6.24 -9.48
C LYS A 115 15.69 -5.72 -8.11
N ILE A 116 16.98 -5.42 -7.94
CA ILE A 116 17.54 -4.86 -6.70
C ILE A 116 16.90 -3.49 -6.41
N SER A 117 16.83 -2.61 -7.41
CA SER A 117 16.25 -1.27 -7.24
C SER A 117 14.77 -1.35 -6.86
N LEU A 118 13.98 -2.16 -7.58
CA LEU A 118 12.56 -2.36 -7.26
C LEU A 118 12.37 -2.97 -5.88
N SER A 119 13.14 -4.01 -5.52
CA SER A 119 13.08 -4.64 -4.20
C SER A 119 13.41 -3.66 -3.07
N THR A 120 14.41 -2.78 -3.28
CA THR A 120 14.79 -1.75 -2.32
C THR A 120 13.68 -0.72 -2.13
N ILE A 121 13.12 -0.22 -3.23
CA ILE A 121 12.03 0.76 -3.22
C ILE A 121 10.79 0.18 -2.56
N GLU A 122 10.39 -1.04 -2.93
CA GLU A 122 9.25 -1.75 -2.35
C GLU A 122 9.46 -2.00 -0.86
N THR A 123 10.63 -2.47 -0.44
CA THR A 123 10.91 -2.69 0.99
C THR A 123 10.80 -1.38 1.79
N ALA A 124 11.35 -0.28 1.26
CA ALA A 124 11.25 1.03 1.90
C ALA A 124 9.80 1.53 1.97
N LEU A 125 9.02 1.34 0.89
CA LEU A 125 7.60 1.65 0.86
C LEU A 125 6.80 0.84 1.88
N GLY A 126 7.06 -0.47 1.97
CA GLY A 126 6.44 -1.37 2.94
C GLY A 126 6.73 -0.95 4.39
N ALA A 127 7.99 -0.59 4.69
CA ALA A 127 8.38 -0.10 6.00
C ALA A 127 7.70 1.23 6.35
N PHE A 128 7.70 2.19 5.41
CA PHE A 128 7.03 3.48 5.56
C PHE A 128 5.53 3.31 5.79
N LEU A 129 4.90 2.39 5.07
CA LEU A 129 3.49 2.09 5.24
C LEU A 129 3.19 1.38 6.55
N GLY A 130 4.07 0.51 7.05
CA GLY A 130 3.95 -0.03 8.41
C GLY A 130 3.81 1.08 9.46
N LEU A 131 4.63 2.13 9.37
CA LEU A 131 4.58 3.29 10.27
C LEU A 131 3.29 4.10 10.13
N ILE A 132 2.79 4.26 8.91
CA ILE A 132 1.62 5.09 8.63
C ILE A 132 0.31 4.34 8.87
N VAL A 133 0.25 3.05 8.58
CA VAL A 133 -0.96 2.23 8.71
C VAL A 133 -1.43 2.18 10.17
N GLU A 134 -0.51 2.03 11.13
CA GLU A 134 -0.85 2.13 12.56
C GLU A 134 -1.46 3.49 12.92
N THR A 135 -1.02 4.55 12.25
CA THR A 135 -1.49 5.91 12.50
C THR A 135 -2.80 6.23 11.76
N LEU A 136 -3.00 5.70 10.53
CA LEU A 136 -4.16 5.94 9.68
C LEU A 136 -5.36 5.05 10.01
N PHE A 137 -5.11 3.79 10.37
CA PHE A 137 -6.15 2.80 10.62
C PHE A 137 -6.29 2.45 12.11
N GLY A 138 -5.42 3.01 12.95
CA GLY A 138 -5.39 2.77 14.39
C GLY A 138 -4.72 1.44 14.74
N LYS A 139 -4.37 1.26 16.02
CA LYS A 139 -3.98 -0.06 16.53
C LYS A 139 -5.17 -1.00 16.32
N VAL A 140 -4.91 -2.21 15.83
CA VAL A 140 -5.86 -3.32 15.91
C VAL A 140 -6.07 -3.57 17.40
N SER A 141 -7.08 -2.95 18.01
CA SER A 141 -7.42 -3.23 19.40
C SER A 141 -7.77 -4.72 19.48
N PRO A 142 -7.13 -5.49 20.38
CA PRO A 142 -7.57 -6.84 20.64
C PRO A 142 -9.05 -6.79 21.03
N LEU A 143 -9.83 -7.74 20.53
CA LEU A 143 -11.27 -7.85 20.82
C LEU A 143 -11.50 -7.67 22.33
N PRO A 144 -12.55 -6.94 22.75
CA PRO A 144 -12.87 -6.81 24.16
C PRO A 144 -12.97 -8.20 24.76
N GLN A 145 -12.06 -8.53 25.70
CA GLN A 145 -12.18 -9.73 26.50
C GLN A 145 -13.55 -9.67 27.16
N LYS A 146 -14.43 -10.61 26.77
CA LYS A 146 -15.73 -10.77 27.42
C LYS A 146 -15.44 -10.91 28.92
N PRO A 147 -15.97 -10.03 29.78
CA PRO A 147 -15.71 -10.15 31.21
C PRO A 147 -16.12 -11.55 31.64
N GLU A 148 -15.19 -12.29 32.22
CA GLU A 148 -15.47 -13.59 32.81
C GLU A 148 -16.55 -13.36 33.86
N THR A 149 -17.77 -13.82 33.57
CA THR A 149 -18.86 -13.81 34.54
C THR A 149 -18.36 -14.60 35.75
N PRO A 150 -18.22 -13.99 36.93
CA PRO A 150 -17.83 -14.75 38.11
C PRO A 150 -18.91 -15.81 38.33
N LEU A 151 -18.49 -17.07 38.30
CA LEU A 151 -19.31 -18.20 38.69
C LEU A 151 -19.76 -17.92 40.14
N GLN A 152 -21.00 -17.46 40.31
CA GLN A 152 -21.60 -17.40 41.62
C GLN A 152 -21.75 -18.86 42.09
N ALA A 153 -20.88 -19.26 43.01
CA ALA A 153 -21.02 -20.50 43.74
C ALA A 153 -22.29 -20.35 44.59
N GLU A 154 -23.38 -20.95 44.13
CA GLU A 154 -24.57 -21.15 44.96
C GLU A 154 -24.19 -22.08 46.13
N ALA A 155 -24.58 -21.64 47.32
CA ALA A 155 -24.39 -22.31 48.60
C ALA A 155 -25.56 -23.27 48.91
#